data_AF-A0A846BS46-F1
#
_entry.id   AF-A0A846BS46-F1
#
_cell.length_a   1.000
_cell.length_b   1.000
_cell.length_c   1.000
_cell.angle_alpha   90.00
_cell.angle_beta   90.00
_cell.angle_gamma   90.00
#
_symmetry.space_group_name_H-M   'P 1'
#
loop_
_entity.id
_entity.type
_entity.pdbx_description
1 polymer ?
#
loop_
_entity_poly.entity_id
_entity_poly.type
_entity_poly.pdbx_seq_one_letter_code
_entity_poly.pdbx_strand_id
1 'polypeptide(L)' 'MTHYQQQIKIKTTGKSFSRITSKVQAVVAESGIKIGLCSIFLRHTSASLLIQENADPDVLVD' A
#
# COMPACT_ATOMS: atom_id res chain seq x y z
N MET A 1 -3.25 18.92 15.47
CA MET A 1 -2.68 18.17 14.33
C MET A 1 -3.62 17.04 14.02
N THR A 2 -4.23 17.01 12.84
CA THR A 2 -5.20 15.97 12.47
C THR A 2 -4.45 14.70 12.09
N HIS A 3 -4.83 13.57 12.70
CA HIS A 3 -4.30 12.26 12.36
C HIS A 3 -5.45 11.35 11.94
N TYR A 4 -5.26 10.59 10.86
CA TYR A 4 -6.22 9.64 10.34
C TYR A 4 -5.54 8.27 10.20
N GLN A 5 -6.18 7.22 10.70
CA GLN A 5 -5.63 5.87 10.69
C GLN A 5 -6.69 4.86 10.31
N GLN A 6 -6.33 3.94 9.41
CA GLN A 6 -7.18 2.85 9.00
C GLN A 6 -6.36 1.59 8.75
N GLN A 7 -6.95 0.44 9.11
CA GLN A 7 -6.35 -0.86 8.84
C GLN A 7 -6.91 -1.42 7.52
N ILE A 8 -6.00 -1.79 6.62
CA ILE A 8 -6.34 -2.49 5.37
C ILE A 8 -5.94 -3.95 5.50
N LYS A 9 -6.84 -4.88 5.17
CA LYS A 9 -6.53 -6.32 5.09
C LYS A 9 -6.29 -6.70 3.63
N ILE A 10 -5.16 -7.35 3.36
CA ILE A 10 -4.80 -7.86 2.05
C ILE A 10 -4.83 -9.38 2.12
N LYS A 11 -5.67 -10.01 1.29
CA LYS A 11 -5.64 -11.45 1.09
C LYS A 11 -4.59 -11.75 0.02
N THR A 12 -3.69 -12.68 0.30
CA THR A 12 -2.64 -13.11 -0.63
C THR A 12 -2.75 -14.61 -0.88
N THR A 13 -2.21 -15.07 -2.01
CA THR A 13 -2.11 -16.50 -2.34
C THR A 13 -0.67 -16.79 -2.75
N GLY A 14 0.00 -17.68 -2.02
CA GLY A 14 1.40 -18.00 -2.24
C GLY A 14 2.34 -16.79 -2.10
N LYS A 15 3.55 -16.93 -2.66
CA LYS A 15 4.50 -15.81 -2.80
C LYS A 15 4.14 -15.02 -4.05
N SER A 16 3.77 -13.76 -3.88
CA SER A 16 3.37 -12.89 -4.99
C SER A 16 3.49 -11.42 -4.59
N PHE A 17 3.59 -10.54 -5.59
CA PHE A 17 3.41 -9.11 -5.39
C PHE A 17 1.92 -8.76 -5.39
N SER A 18 1.48 -8.05 -4.35
CA SER A 18 0.11 -7.57 -4.23
C SER A 18 0.09 -6.05 -4.39
N ARG A 19 -0.51 -5.56 -5.47
CA ARG A 19 -0.66 -4.11 -5.70
C ARG A 19 -1.71 -3.53 -4.76
N ILE A 20 -1.30 -2.61 -3.89
CA ILE A 20 -2.18 -1.99 -2.88
C ILE A 20 -2.40 -0.48 -3.06
N THR A 21 -1.83 0.13 -4.11
CA THR A 21 -1.84 1.57 -4.35
C THR A 21 -3.25 2.17 -4.30
N SER A 22 -4.23 1.56 -4.98
CA SER A 22 -5.61 2.05 -4.99
C SER A 22 -6.27 2.01 -3.61
N LYS A 23 -5.95 0.99 -2.80
CA LYS A 23 -6.46 0.87 -1.42
C LYS A 23 -5.88 1.97 -0.53
N VAL A 24 -4.58 2.25 -0.64
CA VAL A 24 -3.92 3.35 0.10
C VAL A 24 -4.48 4.70 -0.35
N GLN A 25 -4.68 4.90 -1.65
CA GLN A 25 -5.25 6.14 -2.19
C GLN A 25 -6.67 6.41 -1.67
N ALA A 26 -7.51 5.38 -1.54
CA ALA A 26 -8.83 5.51 -0.93
C ALA A 26 -8.74 5.98 0.52
N VAL A 27 -7.85 5.38 1.33
CA VAL A 27 -7.63 5.80 2.73
C VAL A 27 -7.13 7.25 2.82
N VAL A 28 -6.20 7.65 1.94
CA VAL A 28 -5.72 9.04 1.89
C VAL A 28 -6.84 10.01 1.51
N ALA A 29 -7.69 9.66 0.54
CA ALA A 29 -8.84 10.48 0.16
C ALA A 29 -9.86 10.60 1.31
N GLU A 30 -10.17 9.50 1.98
CA GLU A 30 -11.08 9.45 3.14
C GLU A 30 -10.57 10.29 4.33
N SER A 31 -9.24 10.46 4.46
CA SER A 31 -8.65 11.27 5.53
C SER A 31 -8.99 12.77 5.44
N GLY A 32 -9.33 13.27 4.25
CA GLY A 32 -9.53 14.70 3.99
C GLY A 32 -8.26 15.58 4.10
N ILE A 33 -7.09 14.99 4.38
CA ILE A 33 -5.82 15.71 4.54
C ILE A 33 -5.32 16.14 3.15
N LYS A 34 -5.10 17.44 2.96
CA LYS A 34 -4.61 18.00 1.68
C LYS A 34 -3.09 17.93 1.53
N ILE A 35 -2.36 18.19 2.61
CA ILE A 35 -0.89 18.17 2.66
C ILE A 35 -0.48 17.56 3.99
N GLY A 36 0.39 16.55 3.95
CA GLY A 36 0.84 15.83 5.13
C GLY A 36 1.70 14.61 4.79
N LEU A 37 1.86 13.73 5.77
CA LEU A 37 2.60 12.49 5.63
C LEU A 37 1.63 11.29 5.63
N CYS A 38 1.86 10.34 4.73
CA CYS A 38 1.20 9.04 4.75
C CYS A 38 2.23 7.99 5.21
N SER A 39 1.99 7.38 6.37
CA SER A 39 2.83 6.30 6.90
C SER A 39 2.12 4.96 6.69
N ILE A 40 2.82 3.99 6.11
CA ILE A 40 2.31 2.64 5.88
C ILE A 40 3.12 1.67 6.73
N PHE A 41 2.45 1.01 7.67
CA PHE A 41 3.07 0.04 8.57
C PHE A 41 2.57 -1.38 8.30
N LEU A 42 3.50 -2.29 7.97
CA LEU A 42 3.20 -3.69 7.76
C LEU A 42 3.28 -4.48 9.07
N ARG A 43 2.15 -5.04 9.50
CA ARG A 43 2.02 -5.78 10.77
C ARG A 43 2.42 -7.26 10.65
N HIS A 44 3.39 -7.57 9.79
CA HIS A 44 3.86 -8.92 9.51
C HIS A 44 5.37 -8.89 9.28
N THR A 45 6.07 -9.91 9.79
CA THR A 45 7.52 -10.08 9.60
C THR A 45 7.88 -10.91 8.36
N SER A 46 6.90 -11.59 7.76
CA SER A 46 7.07 -12.51 6.63
C SER A 46 6.78 -11.88 5.26
N ALA A 47 6.61 -10.55 5.19
CA ALA A 47 6.36 -9.82 3.97
C ALA A 47 7.05 -8.45 4.02
N SER A 48 7.09 -7.75 2.88
CA SER A 48 7.70 -6.44 2.76
C SER A 48 6.80 -5.49 1.99
N LEU A 49 6.96 -4.18 2.25
CA LEU A 49 6.36 -3.13 1.45
C LEU A 49 7.39 -2.63 0.45
N LEU A 50 6.98 -2.52 -0.81
CA LEU A 50 7.83 -2.03 -1.89
C LEU A 50 7.10 -0.90 -2.61
N ILE A 51 7.86 0.12 -2.98
CA ILE A 51 7.43 1.13 -3.96
C ILE A 51 8.26 0.82 -5.21
N GLN A 52 7.59 0.47 -6.28
CA GLN A 52 8.22 0.19 -7.57
C GLN A 52 7.58 1.09 -8.63
N GLU A 53 8.34 1.34 -9.70
CA GLU A 53 7.79 1.94 -10.90
C GLU A 53 6.69 1.03 -11.45
N ASN A 54 5.61 1.62 -11.97
CA ASN A 54 4.59 0.86 -12.68
C ASN A 54 5.10 0.50 -14.09
N ALA A 55 6.33 -0.02 -14.16
CA ALA A 55 7.00 -0.42 -15.38
C ALA A 55 6.43 -1.78 -15.78
N ASP A 56 5.76 -1.77 -16.92
CA ASP A 56 5.47 -2.87 -17.83
C ASP A 56 4.99 -4.21 -17.22
N PRO A 57 3.82 -4.78 -17.64
CA PRO A 57 3.45 -6.15 -17.25
C PRO A 57 4.57 -7.19 -17.46
N ASP A 58 5.52 -6.93 -18.35
CA ASP A 58 6.68 -7.80 -18.61
C ASP A 58 7.72 -7.83 -17.47
N VAL A 59 7.75 -6.85 -16.57
CA VAL A 59 8.70 -6.78 -15.43
C VAL A 59 8.20 -7.61 -14.23
N LEU A 60 6.96 -8.11 -14.25
CA LEU A 60 6.38 -8.86 -13.12
C LEU A 60 6.87 -10.31 -12.99
N VAL A 61 7.70 -10.79 -13.93
CA VAL A 61 8.03 -12.23 -14.07
C VAL A 61 9.52 -12.54 -13.84
N ASP A 62 10.40 -11.55 -13.76
CA ASP A 62 11.86 -11.76 -13.56
C ASP A 62 12.28 -11.60 -12.10
#